data_AF-A0AAW6KI80-F1
#
_entry.id   AF-A0AAW6KI80-F1
#
_cell.length_a   1.000
_cell.length_b   1.000
_cell.length_c   1.000
_cell.angle_alpha   90.00
_cell.angle_beta   90.00
_cell.angle_gamma   90.00
#
_symmetry.space_group_name_H-M   'P 1'
#
loop_
_entity.id
_entity.type
_entity.pdbx_description
1 polymer ?
#
loop_
_entity_poly.entity_id
_entity_poly.type
_entity_poly.pdbx_seq_one_letter_code
_entity_poly.pdbx_strand_id
1 'polypeptide(L)' 'MNVTISLLDDEIEKILRDHFAKKGFHVKGSQIQSDGSGIVRFDIQLYAYDILAKEDE' A
#
# COMPACT_ATOMS: atom_id res chain seq x y z
N MET A 1 -0.10 5.21 -26.56
CA MET A 1 1.15 4.55 -26.13
C MET A 1 0.84 3.89 -24.81
N ASN A 2 0.77 2.56 -24.78
CA ASN A 2 0.40 1.81 -23.57
C ASN A 2 1.70 1.42 -22.87
N VAL A 3 1.95 2.01 -21.70
CA VAL A 3 3.08 1.62 -20.84
C VAL A 3 2.60 0.46 -19.99
N THR A 4 3.14 -0.73 -20.26
CA THR A 4 2.92 -1.90 -19.39
C THR A 4 4.01 -1.88 -18.33
N ILE A 5 3.61 -1.66 -17.08
CA ILE A 5 4.51 -1.71 -15.93
C ILE A 5 4.38 -3.11 -15.32
N SER A 6 5.38 -3.96 -15.57
CA SER A 6 5.48 -5.28 -14.96
C SER A 6 6.30 -5.15 -13.67
N LEU A 7 5.65 -4.84 -12.56
CA LEU A 7 6.24 -4.92 -11.23
C LEU A 7 5.92 -6.30 -10.65
N LEU A 8 6.90 -6.91 -9.99
CA LEU A 8 6.62 -8.10 -9.17
C LEU A 8 5.76 -7.68 -7.96
N ASP A 9 4.90 -8.57 -7.47
CA ASP A 9 4.02 -8.29 -6.33
C ASP A 9 4.80 -7.70 -5.13
N ASP A 10 5.98 -8.24 -4.84
CA ASP A 10 6.89 -7.77 -3.78
C ASP A 10 7.36 -6.31 -3.96
N GLU A 11 7.56 -5.86 -5.20
CA GLU A 11 7.97 -4.48 -5.48
C GLU A 11 6.81 -3.50 -5.26
N ILE A 12 5.60 -3.92 -5.60
CA ILE A 12 4.39 -3.12 -5.36
C ILE A 12 4.12 -3.03 -3.86
N GLU A 13 4.24 -4.14 -3.13
CA GLU A 13 4.12 -4.14 -1.67
C GLU A 13 5.12 -3.20 -1.00
N LYS A 14 6.36 -3.18 -1.49
CA LYS A 14 7.40 -2.26 -0.98
C LYS A 14 7.04 -0.80 -1.22
N ILE A 15 6.61 -0.45 -2.42
CA ILE A 15 6.19 0.92 -2.76
C ILE A 15 5.03 1.37 -1.86
N LEU A 16 4.03 0.51 -1.67
CA LEU A 16 2.89 0.79 -0.81
C LEU A 16 3.33 0.99 0.65
N ARG A 17 4.16 0.09 1.17
CA ARG A 17 4.71 0.18 2.53
C ARG A 17 5.45 1.50 2.75
N ASP A 18 6.35 1.87 1.84
CA ASP A 18 7.14 3.09 1.93
C ASP A 18 6.26 4.36 1.82
N HIS A 19 5.21 4.32 0.99
CA HIS A 19 4.26 5.43 0.85
C HIS A 19 3.45 5.67 2.14
N PHE A 20 2.93 4.60 2.75
CA PHE A 20 2.14 4.69 3.97
C PHE A 20 3.00 4.98 5.21
N ALA A 21 4.22 4.47 5.27
CA ALA A 21 5.18 4.79 6.34
C ALA A 21 5.49 6.29 6.40
N LYS A 22 5.65 6.96 5.24
CA LYS A 22 5.82 8.43 5.17
C LYS A 22 4.64 9.21 5.75
N LYS A 23 3.45 8.60 5.83
CA LYS A 23 2.24 9.19 6.38
C LYS A 23 1.99 8.77 7.84
N GLY A 24 2.91 8.06 8.48
CA GLY A 24 2.78 7.61 9.87
C GLY A 24 1.95 6.32 10.04
N PHE A 25 1.69 5.59 8.94
CA PHE A 25 0.97 4.32 8.97
C PHE A 25 1.92 3.15 8.76
N HIS A 26 1.73 2.08 9.53
CA HIS A 26 2.35 0.79 9.26
C HIS A 26 1.40 -0.12 8.47
N VAL A 27 1.87 -0.65 7.34
CA VAL A 27 1.15 -1.69 6.59
C VAL A 27 1.32 -3.03 7.30
N LYS A 28 0.22 -3.63 7.77
CA LYS A 28 0.19 -4.93 8.45
C LYS A 28 -0.03 -6.09 7.48
N GLY A 29 -0.81 -5.85 6.44
CA GLY A 29 -1.12 -6.83 5.41
C GLY A 29 -1.57 -6.14 4.14
N SER A 30 -1.25 -6.78 3.02
CA SER A 30 -1.64 -6.40 1.68
C SER A 30 -2.21 -7.62 0.97
N GLN A 31 -3.25 -7.41 0.17
CA GLN A 31 -3.71 -8.39 -0.80
C GLN A 31 -3.81 -7.71 -2.16
N ILE A 32 -3.14 -8.31 -3.15
CA ILE A 32 -3.15 -7.85 -4.54
C ILE A 32 -4.11 -8.75 -5.30
N GLN A 33 -5.10 -8.16 -5.96
CA GLN A 33 -6.05 -8.88 -6.80
C GLN A 33 -6.03 -8.29 -8.20
N SER A 34 -5.72 -9.13 -9.20
CA SER A 34 -5.86 -8.77 -10.61
C SER A 34 -7.09 -9.45 -11.17
N ASP A 35 -7.98 -8.68 -11.82
CA ASP A 35 -9.20 -9.24 -12.42
C ASP A 35 -9.00 -9.78 -13.85
N GLY A 36 -7.76 -9.81 -14.33
CA GLY A 36 -7.41 -10.27 -15.68
C GLY A 36 -7.83 -9.31 -16.81
N SER A 37 -8.58 -8.25 -16.50
CA SER A 37 -8.94 -7.17 -17.45
C SER A 37 -7.95 -6.00 -17.44
N GLY A 38 -6.90 -6.11 -16.61
CA GLY A 38 -5.87 -5.09 -16.42
C GLY A 38 -6.10 -4.17 -15.23
N ILE A 39 -7.18 -4.38 -14.46
CA ILE A 39 -7.39 -3.69 -13.19
C ILE A 39 -6.70 -4.48 -12.08
N VAL A 40 -5.86 -3.79 -11.33
CA VAL A 40 -5.22 -4.32 -10.13
C VAL A 40 -5.80 -3.60 -8.91
N ARG A 41 -6.32 -4.37 -7.96
CA ARG A 41 -6.85 -3.89 -6.68
C ARG A 41 -5.87 -4.22 -5.56
N PHE A 42 -5.73 -3.27 -4.64
CA PHE A 42 -4.88 -3.38 -3.48
C PHE A 42 -5.73 -3.21 -2.22
N ASP A 43 -5.94 -4.30 -1.49
CA ASP A 43 -6.55 -4.26 -0.17
C ASP A 43 -5.45 -4.13 0.87
N ILE A 44 -5.42 -3.02 1.62
CA ILE A 44 -4.32 -2.67 2.53
C ILE A 44 -4.86 -2.49 3.94
N GLN A 45 -4.27 -3.21 4.90
CA GLN A 45 -4.55 -3.02 6.32
C GLN A 45 -3.48 -2.13 6.96
N LEU A 46 -3.92 -1.02 7.56
CA LEU A 46 -3.06 0.00 8.18
C LEU A 46 -3.22 0.02 9.71
N TYR A 47 -2.11 0.24 10.42
CA TYR A 47 -2.09 0.65 11.83
C TYR A 47 -1.48 2.04 11.94
N ALA A 48 -2.15 2.96 12.62
CA ALA A 48 -1.63 4.29 12.94
C ALA A 48 -1.03 4.27 14.35
N TYR A 49 0.29 4.38 14.46
CA TYR A 49 0.95 4.49 15.78
C TYR A 49 1.11 5.97 16.19
N ASP A 50 1.47 6.86 15.25
CA ASP A 50 1.80 8.26 15.56
C ASP A 50 0.64 9.26 15.38
N ILE A 51 -0.40 8.92 14.62
CA ILE A 51 -1.55 9.83 14.43
C ILE A 51 -2.43 9.85 15.67
N LEU A 52 -2.64 8.70 16.31
CA LEU A 52 -3.46 8.61 17.53
C LEU A 52 -2.74 9.17 18.76
N ALA A 53 -1.40 9.20 18.76
CA ALA A 53 -0.62 9.74 19.89
C ALA A 53 -0.52 11.28 19.89
N LYS A 54 -0.88 11.94 18.78
CA LYS A 54 -0.81 13.41 18.63
C LYS A 54 -2.15 14.13 18.79
N GLU A 55 -3.25 13.41 19.00
CA GLU A 55 -4.54 14.03 19.31
C GLU A 55 -4.77 14.27 20.82
N ASP A 56 -3.83 13.84 21.67
CA ASP A 56 -3.87 13.98 23.14
C ASP A 56 -2.96 15.09 23.71
N GLU A 57 -2.34 15.95 22.88
CA GLU A 57 -1.61 17.18 23.30
C GLU A 57 -2.36 18.45 22.87
#